data_AF-A0A5E4JTT6-F1
#
_entry.id   AF-A0A5E4JTT6-F1
#
_cell.length_a   1.000
_cell.length_b   1.000
_cell.length_c   1.000
_cell.angle_alpha   90.00
_cell.angle_beta   90.00
_cell.angle_gamma   90.00
#
_symmetry.space_group_name_H-M   'P 1'
#
loop_
_entity.id
_entity.type
_entity.pdbx_description
1 polymer ?
#
loop_
_entity_poly.entity_id
_entity_poly.type
_entity_poly.pdbx_seq_one_letter_code
_entity_poly.pdbx_strand_id
1 'polypeptide(L)'
;MLFPMFSKDPKQEKLDELKSMNKRERKEFLSNDLIARMIRLEQRVSASFGEVIPYTKTKYYQNLTAEEKKNFEKYLKTKLGSKFVFGILASFLAAGFFMSGSLTGNVVGANNSVSYGGMVVAGLAVVGLIIFLIYHIHKRRQENMFKSVLNLFDNSIKRKIR
;
A
#
# COMPACT_ATOMS: atom_id res chain seq x y z
N MET A 1 17.52 0.38 -32.13
CA MET A 1 18.06 1.37 -31.17
C MET A 1 17.65 0.93 -29.78
N LEU A 2 18.60 0.43 -28.99
CA LEU A 2 18.40 0.01 -27.60
C LEU A 2 18.19 1.26 -26.74
N PHE A 3 17.04 1.38 -26.09
CA PHE A 3 16.84 2.37 -25.02
C PHE A 3 17.81 2.04 -23.87
N PRO A 4 18.69 2.96 -23.46
CA PRO A 4 19.50 2.72 -22.29
C PRO A 4 18.60 2.84 -21.07
N MET A 5 18.23 1.68 -20.52
CA MET A 5 17.41 1.54 -19.32
C MET A 5 18.28 1.90 -18.09
N PHE A 6 18.71 3.16 -17.99
CA PHE A 6 19.34 3.70 -16.78
C PHE A 6 18.25 4.00 -15.74
N SER A 7 17.72 2.97 -15.09
CA SER A 7 17.11 3.18 -13.78
C SER A 7 18.25 3.63 -12.86
N LYS A 8 18.24 4.89 -12.41
CA LYS A 8 19.16 5.36 -11.38
C LYS A 8 19.10 4.40 -10.18
N ASP A 9 20.25 4.12 -9.58
CA ASP A 9 20.29 3.28 -8.37
C ASP A 9 19.33 3.91 -7.32
N PRO A 10 18.39 3.15 -6.72
CA PRO A 10 17.45 3.66 -5.73
C PRO A 10 18.12 4.30 -4.51
N LYS A 11 19.40 4.00 -4.26
CA LYS A 11 20.22 4.71 -3.25
C LYS A 11 20.58 6.11 -3.72
N GLN A 12 20.93 6.26 -4.99
CA GLN A 12 21.31 7.53 -5.61
C GLN A 12 20.11 8.47 -5.72
N GLU A 13 18.95 7.93 -6.11
CA GLU A 13 17.69 8.69 -6.21
C GLU A 13 17.29 9.32 -4.86
N LYS A 14 17.39 8.57 -3.76
CA LYS A 14 17.14 9.09 -2.41
C LYS A 14 18.14 10.14 -1.98
N LEU A 15 19.41 9.98 -2.35
CA LEU A 15 20.47 10.95 -2.06
C LEU A 15 20.21 12.26 -2.80
N ASP A 16 19.79 12.20 -4.06
CA ASP A 16 19.42 13.36 -4.86
C ASP A 16 18.18 14.06 -4.27
N GLU A 17 17.16 13.29 -3.86
CA GLU A 17 15.96 13.80 -3.16
C GLU A 17 16.34 14.53 -1.86
N LEU A 18 17.18 13.91 -1.02
CA LEU A 18 17.70 14.51 0.21
C LEU A 18 18.48 15.80 -0.04
N LYS A 19 19.30 15.84 -1.11
CA LYS A 19 20.08 17.02 -1.49
C LYS A 19 19.20 18.17 -1.96
N SER A 20 18.10 17.88 -2.64
CA SER A 20 17.13 18.89 -3.08
C SER A 20 16.28 19.50 -1.96
N MET A 21 16.17 18.83 -0.81
CA MET A 21 15.41 19.34 0.33
C MET A 21 16.10 20.53 1.01
N ASN A 22 15.29 21.47 1.50
CA ASN A 22 15.76 22.53 2.37
C ASN A 22 16.30 21.96 3.70
N LYS A 23 17.23 22.65 4.37
CA LYS A 23 17.88 22.20 5.61
C LYS A 23 16.88 21.79 6.70
N ARG A 24 15.78 22.54 6.84
CA ARG A 24 14.71 22.25 7.81
C ARG A 24 13.97 20.95 7.46
N GLU A 25 13.54 20.83 6.21
CA GLU A 25 12.83 19.65 5.70
C GLU A 25 13.70 18.40 5.77
N ARG A 26 14.98 18.52 5.42
CA ARG A 26 15.95 17.43 5.53
C ARG A 26 16.10 16.96 6.97
N LYS A 27 16.18 17.88 7.94
CA LYS A 27 16.25 17.54 9.36
C LYS A 27 14.97 16.81 9.81
N GLU A 28 13.80 17.31 9.42
CA GLU A 28 12.51 16.68 9.74
C GLU A 28 12.39 15.29 9.12
N PHE A 29 12.78 15.12 7.85
CA PHE A 29 12.81 13.84 7.16
C PHE A 29 13.73 12.83 7.85
N LEU A 30 14.97 13.22 8.16
CA LEU A 30 15.95 12.35 8.80
C LEU A 30 15.51 11.94 10.21
N SER A 31 14.94 12.88 10.97
CA SER A 31 14.36 12.59 12.29
C SER A 31 13.26 11.53 12.20
N ASN A 32 12.31 11.72 11.29
CA ASN A 32 11.21 10.76 11.09
C ASN A 32 11.68 9.42 10.50
N ASP A 33 12.69 9.40 9.63
CA ASP A 33 13.27 8.15 9.11
C ASP A 33 13.98 7.36 10.22
N LEU A 34 14.66 8.04 11.14
CA LEU A 34 15.26 7.41 12.32
C LEU A 34 14.19 6.80 13.23
N ILE A 35 13.12 7.54 13.53
CA ILE A 35 11.97 7.02 14.28
C ILE A 35 11.40 5.76 13.60
N ALA A 36 11.21 5.80 12.28
CA ALA A 36 10.71 4.66 11.52
C ALA A 36 11.63 3.43 11.62
N ARG A 37 12.97 3.64 11.62
CA ARG A 37 13.95 2.55 11.74
C ARG A 37 13.94 1.95 13.14
N MET A 38 13.87 2.77 14.18
CA MET A 38 13.80 2.30 15.57
C MET A 38 12.55 1.45 15.81
N ILE A 39 11.40 1.93 15.35
CA ILE A 39 10.14 1.18 15.39
C ILE A 39 10.27 -0.16 14.66
N ARG A 40 10.83 -0.17 13.44
CA ARG A 40 11.02 -1.42 12.69
C ARG A 40 11.99 -2.39 13.37
N LEU A 41 13.02 -1.89 14.04
CA LEU A 41 13.92 -2.72 14.83
C LEU A 41 13.17 -3.39 15.99
N GLU A 42 12.38 -2.63 16.77
CA GLU A 42 11.55 -3.21 17.84
C GLU A 42 10.57 -4.25 17.30
N GLN A 43 9.90 -3.97 16.18
CA GLN A 43 8.99 -4.93 15.55
C GLN A 43 9.71 -6.21 15.10
N ARG A 44 10.92 -6.10 14.54
CA ARG A 44 11.72 -7.28 14.14
C ARG A 44 12.18 -8.09 15.33
N VAL A 45 12.63 -7.42 16.39
CA VAL A 45 13.04 -8.07 17.63
C VAL A 45 11.84 -8.79 18.25
N SER A 46 10.70 -8.11 18.40
CA SER A 46 9.46 -8.72 18.90
C SER A 46 9.02 -9.92 18.03
N ALA A 47 9.09 -9.78 16.71
CA ALA A 47 8.76 -10.86 15.79
C ALA A 47 9.70 -12.06 15.92
N SER A 48 10.98 -11.84 16.24
CA SER A 48 11.94 -12.94 16.51
C SER A 48 11.58 -13.73 17.78
N PHE A 49 10.83 -13.13 18.70
CA PHE A 49 10.25 -13.77 19.88
C PHE A 49 8.83 -14.31 19.64
N GLY A 50 8.32 -14.27 18.40
CA GLY A 50 6.99 -14.77 18.05
C GLY A 50 5.85 -13.76 18.28
N GLU A 51 6.15 -12.53 18.66
CA GLU A 51 5.16 -11.49 18.89
C GLU A 51 5.14 -10.48 17.73
N VAL A 52 4.00 -10.32 17.07
CA VAL A 52 3.85 -9.32 16.01
C VAL A 52 3.15 -8.09 16.57
N ILE A 53 3.93 -7.06 16.90
CA ILE A 53 3.42 -5.80 17.44
C ILE A 53 3.21 -4.74 16.35
N PRO A 54 2.05 -4.06 16.31
CA PRO A 54 1.84 -2.91 15.43
C PRO A 54 2.70 -1.72 15.89
N TYR A 55 3.05 -0.81 14.97
CA TYR A 55 3.97 0.29 15.28
C TYR A 55 3.47 1.19 16.42
N THR A 56 2.15 1.36 16.56
CA THR A 56 1.51 2.15 17.63
C THR A 56 1.69 1.55 19.02
N LYS A 57 1.99 0.24 19.10
CA LYS A 57 2.23 -0.49 20.36
C LYS A 57 3.71 -0.69 20.66
N THR A 58 4.61 -0.21 19.80
CA THR A 58 6.05 -0.29 20.06
C THR A 58 6.42 0.62 21.24
N LYS A 59 7.37 0.18 22.07
CA LYS A 59 7.83 0.92 23.25
C LYS A 59 8.44 2.25 22.82
N TYR A 60 9.18 2.24 21.72
CA TYR A 60 9.74 3.45 21.13
C TYR A 60 8.66 4.47 20.76
N TYR A 61 7.62 4.06 20.01
CA TYR A 61 6.55 4.97 19.61
C TYR A 61 5.75 5.50 20.80
N GLN A 62 5.51 4.67 21.82
CA GLN A 62 4.78 5.09 23.02
C GLN A 62 5.50 6.22 23.76
N ASN A 63 6.83 6.17 23.81
CA ASN A 63 7.67 7.16 24.47
C ASN A 63 7.88 8.47 23.68
N LEU A 64 7.41 8.55 22.44
CA LEU A 64 7.46 9.79 21.67
C LEU A 64 6.53 10.86 22.26
N THR A 65 6.95 12.11 22.15
CA THR A 65 6.12 13.28 22.48
C THR A 65 4.94 13.40 21.52
N ALA A 66 3.90 14.14 21.91
CA ALA A 66 2.71 14.34 21.07
C ALA A 66 3.06 15.02 19.73
N GLU A 67 4.03 15.94 19.74
CA GLU A 67 4.50 16.63 18.53
C GLU A 67 5.24 15.68 17.58
N GLU A 68 6.14 14.84 18.11
CA GLU A 68 6.85 13.83 17.32
C GLU A 68 5.88 12.81 16.70
N LYS A 69 4.87 12.36 17.47
CA LYS A 69 3.83 11.46 16.96
C LYS A 69 3.09 12.07 15.77
N LYS A 70 2.68 13.34 15.87
CA LYS A 70 1.98 14.05 14.80
C LYS A 70 2.85 14.22 13.55
N ASN A 71 4.12 14.59 13.73
CA ASN A 71 5.07 14.74 12.62
C ASN A 71 5.35 13.39 11.95
N PHE A 72 5.47 12.34 12.75
CA PHE A 72 5.70 10.98 12.25
C PHE A 72 4.49 10.43 11.48
N GLU A 73 3.26 10.67 11.95
CA GLU A 73 2.05 10.30 11.21
C GLU A 73 1.93 11.03 9.88
N LYS A 74 2.27 12.33 9.84
CA LYS A 74 2.34 13.11 8.60
C LYS A 74 3.36 12.49 7.64
N TYR A 75 4.54 12.14 8.15
CA TYR A 75 5.58 11.46 7.37
C TYR A 75 5.11 10.12 6.79
N LEU A 76 4.40 9.29 7.58
CA LEU A 76 3.85 8.02 7.10
C LEU A 76 2.83 8.21 5.98
N LYS A 77 1.95 9.22 6.08
CA LYS A 77 0.97 9.53 5.03
C LYS A 77 1.65 9.93 3.72
N THR A 78 2.67 10.78 3.78
CA THR A 78 3.43 11.18 2.58
C THR A 78 4.18 10.00 1.96
N LYS A 79 4.74 9.11 2.78
CA LYS A 79 5.51 7.95 2.34
C LYS A 79 4.67 6.80 1.76
N LEU A 80 3.46 6.57 2.29
CA LEU A 80 2.54 5.54 1.80
C LEU A 80 1.58 6.02 0.70
N GLY A 81 1.27 7.32 0.65
CA GLY A 81 0.13 7.85 -0.12
C GLY A 81 0.26 7.87 -1.64
N SER A 82 1.46 7.83 -2.23
CA SER A 82 1.61 8.09 -3.67
C SER A 82 1.23 6.92 -4.58
N LYS A 83 1.40 5.66 -4.12
CA LYS A 83 1.20 4.48 -4.99
C LYS A 83 -0.26 4.03 -5.10
N PHE A 84 -1.06 4.28 -4.05
CA PHE A 84 -2.45 3.80 -4.01
C PHE A 84 -3.40 4.71 -4.81
N VAL A 85 -3.21 6.03 -4.74
CA VAL A 85 -4.01 7.01 -5.48
C VAL A 85 -3.74 6.91 -7.00
N PHE A 86 -2.49 6.69 -7.39
CA PHE A 86 -2.12 6.50 -8.80
C PHE A 86 -2.73 5.22 -9.40
N GLY A 87 -2.83 4.14 -8.62
CA GLY A 87 -3.47 2.89 -9.06
C GLY A 87 -4.98 3.05 -9.30
N ILE A 88 -5.66 3.84 -8.46
CA ILE A 88 -7.09 4.14 -8.62
C ILE A 88 -7.31 5.07 -9.82
N LEU A 89 -6.50 6.12 -9.96
CA LEU A 89 -6.59 7.06 -11.07
C LEU A 89 -6.27 6.40 -12.42
N ALA A 90 -5.25 5.53 -12.47
CA ALA A 90 -4.91 4.76 -13.67
C ALA A 90 -6.03 3.78 -14.06
N SER A 91 -6.71 3.17 -13.08
CA SER A 91 -7.86 2.29 -13.34
C SER A 91 -9.06 3.07 -13.88
N PHE A 92 -9.32 4.28 -13.36
CA PHE A 92 -10.38 5.16 -13.86
C PHE A 92 -10.08 5.68 -15.28
N LEU A 93 -8.84 6.07 -15.56
CA LEU A 93 -8.43 6.52 -16.88
C LEU A 93 -8.46 5.39 -17.91
N ALA A 94 -8.04 4.17 -17.54
CA ALA A 94 -8.18 3.00 -18.39
C ALA A 94 -9.66 2.72 -18.69
N ALA A 95 -10.53 2.71 -17.67
CA ALA A 95 -11.97 2.50 -17.87
C ALA A 95 -12.60 3.56 -18.79
N GLY A 96 -12.25 4.85 -18.63
CA GLY A 96 -12.72 5.93 -19.48
C GLY A 96 -12.24 5.82 -20.94
N PHE A 97 -10.99 5.41 -21.15
CA PHE A 97 -10.39 5.23 -22.48
C PHE A 97 -11.00 4.04 -23.24
N PHE A 98 -11.42 2.98 -22.53
CA PHE A 98 -12.11 1.84 -23.14
C PHE A 98 -13.62 2.06 -23.35
N MET A 99 -14.27 2.88 -22.52
CA MET A 99 -15.68 3.25 -22.72
C MET A 99 -15.88 4.31 -23.82
N SER A 100 -14.87 5.13 -24.14
CA SER A 100 -15.02 6.22 -25.12
C SER A 100 -15.01 5.78 -26.59
N GLY A 101 -14.98 4.48 -26.89
CA GLY A 101 -15.29 3.92 -28.22
C GLY A 101 -14.47 4.44 -29.42
N SER A 102 -13.41 5.22 -29.20
CA SER A 102 -12.78 6.02 -30.25
C SER A 102 -11.56 5.38 -30.92
N LEU A 103 -11.26 4.10 -30.63
CA LEU A 103 -10.11 3.39 -31.20
C LEU A 103 -10.44 2.13 -32.01
N THR A 104 -11.69 1.68 -32.03
CA THR A 104 -12.16 0.74 -33.06
C THR A 104 -12.81 1.55 -34.15
N GLY A 105 -12.05 1.75 -35.23
CA GLY A 105 -12.53 2.36 -36.46
C GLY A 105 -13.89 1.80 -36.87
N ASN A 106 -14.70 2.72 -37.36
CA ASN A 106 -16.04 2.54 -37.88
C ASN A 106 -16.10 1.34 -38.86
N VAL A 107 -16.35 0.14 -38.34
CA VAL A 107 -16.83 -1.02 -39.12
C VAL A 107 -18.20 -1.35 -38.56
N VAL A 108 -19.13 -0.41 -38.72
CA VAL A 108 -20.56 -0.65 -38.55
C VAL A 108 -21.04 -1.29 -39.86
N GLY A 109 -20.71 -2.57 -40.00
CA GLY A 109 -21.43 -3.47 -40.89
C GLY A 109 -22.67 -3.95 -40.14
N ALA A 110 -23.84 -3.58 -40.66
CA ALA A 110 -25.14 -3.97 -40.15
C ALA A 110 -25.20 -5.48 -39.87
N ASN A 111 -25.62 -5.82 -38.64
CA ASN A 111 -26.52 -6.92 -38.27
C ASN A 111 -26.42 -7.15 -36.75
N ASN A 112 -27.52 -7.58 -36.14
CA ASN A 112 -27.66 -7.88 -34.70
C ASN A 112 -26.76 -9.04 -34.22
N SER A 113 -25.44 -8.87 -34.30
CA SER A 113 -24.48 -9.71 -33.62
C SER A 113 -23.90 -8.89 -32.48
N VAL A 114 -24.24 -9.27 -31.24
CA VAL A 114 -23.51 -8.80 -30.07
C VAL A 114 -22.03 -8.98 -30.37
N SER A 115 -21.31 -7.85 -30.48
CA SER A 115 -19.91 -7.84 -30.85
C SER A 115 -19.14 -8.80 -29.94
N TYR A 116 -18.52 -9.83 -30.52
CA TYR A 116 -17.68 -10.77 -29.78
C TYR A 116 -16.62 -10.05 -28.94
N GLY A 117 -16.15 -8.87 -29.40
CA GLY A 117 -15.26 -8.00 -28.63
C GLY A 117 -15.90 -7.46 -27.34
N GLY A 118 -17.18 -7.08 -27.38
CA GLY A 118 -17.93 -6.64 -26.19
C GLY A 118 -18.09 -7.76 -25.15
N MET A 119 -18.30 -9.00 -25.59
CA MET A 119 -18.38 -10.16 -24.70
C MET A 119 -17.04 -10.51 -24.06
N VAL A 120 -15.93 -10.44 -24.80
CA VAL A 120 -14.59 -10.69 -24.24
C VAL A 120 -14.24 -9.64 -23.18
N VAL A 121 -14.55 -8.37 -23.44
CA VAL A 121 -14.30 -7.27 -22.49
C VAL A 121 -15.18 -7.40 -21.25
N ALA A 122 -16.47 -7.74 -21.40
CA ALA A 122 -17.35 -8.01 -20.27
C ALA A 122 -16.85 -9.19 -19.43
N GLY A 123 -16.35 -10.26 -20.07
CA GLY A 123 -15.74 -11.40 -19.40
C GLY A 123 -14.51 -11.01 -18.56
N LEU A 124 -13.60 -10.22 -19.12
CA LEU A 124 -12.42 -9.73 -18.39
C LEU A 124 -12.79 -8.81 -17.21
N ALA A 125 -13.82 -7.98 -17.35
CA ALA A 125 -14.31 -7.13 -16.27
C ALA A 125 -14.84 -7.97 -15.10
N VAL A 126 -15.60 -9.03 -15.37
CA VAL A 126 -16.10 -9.96 -14.34
C VAL A 126 -14.95 -10.67 -13.64
N VAL A 127 -13.94 -11.14 -14.38
CA VAL A 127 -12.74 -11.78 -13.80
C VAL A 127 -11.98 -10.82 -12.89
N GLY A 128 -11.79 -9.56 -13.32
CA GLY A 128 -11.18 -8.53 -12.49
C GLY A 128 -11.95 -8.26 -11.20
N LEU A 129 -13.28 -8.22 -11.27
CA LEU A 129 -14.17 -8.06 -10.11
C LEU A 129 -14.04 -9.22 -9.13
N ILE A 130 -13.94 -10.46 -9.63
CA ILE A 130 -13.73 -11.66 -8.80
C ILE A 130 -12.37 -11.60 -8.10
N ILE A 131 -11.29 -11.26 -8.81
CA ILE A 131 -9.95 -11.12 -8.21
C ILE A 131 -9.95 -10.03 -7.14
N PHE A 132 -10.61 -8.90 -7.41
CA PHE A 132 -10.74 -7.81 -6.44
C PHE A 132 -11.52 -8.23 -5.19
N LEU A 133 -12.64 -8.94 -5.35
CA LEU A 133 -13.42 -9.49 -4.24
C LEU A 133 -12.61 -10.51 -3.43
N ILE A 134 -11.88 -11.41 -4.09
CA ILE A 134 -10.99 -12.37 -3.41
C ILE A 134 -9.94 -11.62 -2.60
N TYR A 135 -9.26 -10.64 -3.19
CA TYR A 135 -8.29 -9.80 -2.48
C TYR A 135 -8.91 -9.09 -1.27
N HIS A 136 -10.08 -8.48 -1.45
CA HIS A 136 -10.78 -7.77 -0.39
C HIS A 136 -11.22 -8.70 0.75
N ILE A 137 -11.74 -9.89 0.43
CA ILE A 137 -12.09 -10.93 1.42
C ILE A 137 -10.84 -11.43 2.14
N HIS A 138 -9.73 -11.66 1.43
CA HIS A 138 -8.50 -12.14 2.04
C HIS A 138 -7.92 -11.12 3.03
N LYS A 139 -7.92 -9.84 2.63
CA LYS A 139 -7.50 -8.72 3.48
C LYS A 139 -8.37 -8.62 4.73
N ARG A 140 -9.69 -8.73 4.59
CA ARG A 140 -10.65 -8.70 5.72
C ARG A 140 -10.52 -9.93 6.63
N ARG A 141 -10.20 -11.10 6.07
CA ARG A 141 -9.93 -12.34 6.84
C ARG A 141 -8.66 -12.23 7.66
N GLN A 142 -7.59 -11.63 7.15
CA GLN A 142 -6.37 -11.45 7.94
C GLN A 142 -6.62 -10.60 9.19
N GLU A 143 -7.47 -9.57 9.11
CA GLU A 143 -7.84 -8.74 10.26
C GLU A 143 -8.65 -9.54 11.31
N ASN A 144 -9.51 -10.46 10.88
CA ASN A 144 -10.35 -11.27 11.79
C ASN A 144 -9.62 -12.49 12.39
N MET A 145 -8.70 -13.12 11.63
CA MET A 145 -7.84 -14.17 12.17
C MET A 145 -6.86 -13.60 13.20
N PHE A 146 -6.35 -12.38 12.99
CA PHE A 146 -5.53 -11.68 13.99
C PHE A 146 -6.29 -11.48 15.31
N LYS A 147 -7.57 -11.08 15.25
CA LYS A 147 -8.41 -10.93 16.46
C LYS A 147 -8.68 -12.26 17.16
N SER A 148 -8.85 -13.35 16.42
CA SER A 148 -9.10 -14.68 17.00
C SER A 148 -7.85 -15.25 17.68
N VAL A 149 -6.68 -15.07 17.08
CA VAL A 149 -5.40 -15.44 17.70
C VAL A 149 -5.12 -14.57 18.93
N LEU A 150 -5.38 -13.26 18.86
CA LEU A 150 -5.27 -12.37 20.03
C LEU A 150 -6.18 -12.80 21.18
N ASN A 151 -7.43 -13.18 20.91
CA ASN A 151 -8.36 -13.66 21.95
C ASN A 151 -7.93 -15.00 22.58
N LEU A 152 -7.25 -15.87 21.85
CA LEU A 152 -6.69 -17.11 22.40
C LEU A 152 -5.49 -16.84 23.30
N PHE A 153 -4.60 -15.92 22.90
CA PHE A 153 -3.49 -15.48 23.73
C PHE A 153 -3.96 -14.81 25.02
N ASP A 154 -4.92 -13.89 24.93
CA ASP A 154 -5.45 -13.16 26.10
C ASP A 154 -6.10 -14.13 27.12
N ASN A 155 -6.85 -15.12 26.63
CA ASN A 155 -7.42 -16.17 27.49
C ASN A 155 -6.37 -17.09 28.11
N SER A 156 -5.26 -17.37 27.42
CA SER A 156 -4.17 -18.19 27.95
C SER A 156 -3.34 -17.46 29.03
N ILE A 157 -3.14 -16.14 28.86
CA ILE A 157 -2.46 -15.29 29.85
C ILE A 157 -3.33 -15.14 31.10
N LYS A 158 -4.63 -14.91 30.94
CA LYS A 158 -5.58 -14.75 32.05
C LYS A 158 -5.72 -16.03 32.91
N ARG A 159 -5.49 -17.21 32.35
CA ARG A 159 -5.44 -18.49 33.10
C ARG A 159 -4.14 -18.72 33.86
N LYS A 160 -3.05 -18.06 33.49
CA LYS A 160 -1.73 -18.24 34.11
C LYS A 160 -1.48 -17.28 35.29
N ILE A 161 -2.32 -16.25 35.43
CA ILE A 161 -2.27 -15.23 36.49
C ILE A 161 -3.24 -15.56 37.66
N ARG A 162 -4.05 -16.61 37.53
CA ARG A 162 -4.91 -17.15 38.58
C ARG A 162 -4.32 -18.46 39.10
#